data_AF-A0A6M8ELD3-F1
#
_entry.id   AF-A0A6M8ELD3-F1
#
_cell.length_a   1.000
_cell.length_b   1.000
_cell.length_c   1.000
_cell.angle_alpha   90.00
_cell.angle_beta   90.00
_cell.angle_gamma   90.00
#
_symmetry.space_group_name_H-M   'P 1'
#
loop_
_entity.id
_entity.type
_entity.pdbx_description
1 polymer ?
#
loop_
_entity_poly.entity_id
_entity_poly.type
_entity_poly.pdbx_seq_one_letter_code
_entity_poly.pdbx_strand_id
1 'polypeptide(L)'
;MNYKFLYLFIFLSFNCFASYEQIKIGKIDDYYKDKISQQQLKNILDEIEETLETQLNMNIFDYSSNGKPIDILYVPDSKLQRDISKKIDKLNSKKEKLDSLNDFFSTQKVEIDKLEDSYTVQTNLLNKKVDILNNYIKEINKQKKLDKNEYNRVQEYVKNERTKIDIDLKEQKKVKSNLTKTLNSYNQKVFSYNNLTREINTLVSEIESMTRSVKVINGRTFGLQETTLKTIYKDGKMTQEKSVKTNMDKIEIYSFDSLSQLKVIIAHEIMHLVGVPHIEVNGALMNPLLQNNQLNKLALTKEDIESFKNNF
;
A
#
# COMPACT_ATOMS: atom_id res chain seq x y z
N MET A 1 40.23 36.13 -13.28
CA MET A 1 40.85 35.08 -12.45
C MET A 1 39.76 34.08 -12.10
N ASN A 2 39.84 32.88 -12.68
CA ASN A 2 38.83 31.84 -12.63
C ASN A 2 38.76 31.20 -11.24
N TYR A 3 37.61 31.26 -10.57
CA TYR A 3 37.34 30.37 -9.45
C TYR A 3 36.61 29.15 -9.98
N LYS A 4 37.38 28.05 -10.07
CA LYS A 4 36.92 26.71 -10.43
C LYS A 4 35.82 26.26 -9.46
N PHE A 5 34.73 25.77 -10.04
CA PHE A 5 33.77 24.90 -9.35
C PHE A 5 34.51 23.72 -8.73
N LEU A 6 34.48 23.63 -7.40
CA LEU A 6 34.79 22.39 -6.70
C LEU A 6 33.50 21.56 -6.73
N TYR A 7 33.35 20.71 -7.75
CA TYR A 7 32.39 19.62 -7.69
C TYR A 7 32.86 18.67 -6.60
N LEU A 8 32.31 18.82 -5.40
CA LEU A 8 32.33 17.75 -4.41
C LEU A 8 31.41 16.67 -4.96
N PHE A 9 31.99 15.67 -5.61
CA PHE A 9 31.32 14.40 -5.90
C PHE A 9 31.04 13.74 -4.55
N ILE A 10 29.94 14.14 -3.91
CA ILE A 10 29.31 13.30 -2.91
C ILE A 10 28.76 12.12 -3.70
N PHE A 11 29.50 11.02 -3.71
CA PHE A 11 28.92 9.70 -3.91
C PHE A 11 27.89 9.52 -2.78
N LEU A 12 26.68 10.02 -3.00
CA LEU A 12 25.50 9.48 -2.36
C LEU A 12 25.38 8.09 -2.97
N SER A 13 26.07 7.12 -2.36
CA SER A 13 25.62 5.75 -2.37
C SER A 13 24.21 5.81 -1.78
N PHE A 14 23.21 5.99 -2.66
CA PHE A 14 21.89 5.51 -2.39
C PHE A 14 22.08 4.02 -2.16
N ASN A 15 22.22 3.66 -0.89
CA ASN A 15 22.08 2.28 -0.52
C ASN A 15 20.60 1.97 -0.71
N CYS A 16 20.27 1.57 -1.93
CA CYS A 16 19.11 0.79 -2.30
C CYS A 16 19.22 -0.56 -1.59
N PHE A 17 19.13 -0.55 -0.26
CA PHE A 17 19.07 -1.79 0.49
C PHE A 17 17.67 -2.35 0.27
N ALA A 18 17.62 -3.47 -0.45
CA ALA A 18 16.60 -4.47 -0.21
C ALA A 18 16.39 -4.67 1.28
N SER A 19 15.18 -5.07 1.67
CA SER A 19 14.95 -5.46 3.06
C SER A 19 15.89 -6.63 3.32
N TYR A 20 17.02 -6.38 3.99
CA TYR A 20 17.87 -7.46 4.49
C TYR A 20 17.06 -8.22 5.52
N GLU A 21 16.95 -9.53 5.35
CA GLU A 21 16.11 -10.37 6.18
C GLU A 21 16.94 -11.44 6.89
N GLN A 22 16.54 -11.77 8.11
CA GLN A 22 17.14 -12.88 8.84
C GLN A 22 16.17 -14.05 8.86
N ILE A 23 16.65 -15.25 8.55
CA ILE A 23 15.85 -16.47 8.52
C ILE A 23 16.41 -17.56 9.44
N LYS A 24 15.59 -18.54 9.78
CA LYS A 24 16.02 -19.76 10.49
C LYS A 24 15.24 -20.98 10.05
N ILE A 25 15.80 -22.16 10.32
CA ILE A 25 15.03 -23.40 10.24
C ILE A 25 14.04 -23.40 11.40
N GLY A 26 12.76 -23.50 11.05
CA GLY A 26 11.66 -23.62 11.99
C GLY A 26 11.32 -25.08 12.26
N LYS A 27 10.02 -25.37 12.37
CA LYS A 27 9.50 -26.71 12.60
C LYS A 27 9.61 -27.54 11.32
N ILE A 28 10.18 -28.75 11.43
CA ILE A 28 10.08 -29.78 10.40
C ILE A 28 9.12 -30.85 10.91
N ASP A 29 8.02 -31.06 10.21
CA ASP A 29 7.01 -32.06 10.57
C ASP A 29 7.59 -33.48 10.52
N ASP A 30 7.08 -34.34 11.41
CA ASP A 30 7.51 -35.73 11.56
C ASP A 30 7.44 -36.52 10.25
N TYR A 31 6.45 -36.22 9.40
CA TYR A 31 6.32 -36.82 8.08
C TYR A 31 7.54 -36.62 7.17
N TYR A 32 8.31 -35.54 7.39
CA TYR A 32 9.49 -35.19 6.60
C TYR A 32 10.82 -35.56 7.25
N LYS A 33 10.84 -36.12 8.46
CA LYS A 33 12.09 -36.43 9.21
C LYS A 33 13.05 -37.32 8.41
N ASP A 34 12.54 -38.29 7.66
CA ASP A 34 13.34 -39.20 6.84
C ASP A 34 13.58 -38.68 5.41
N LYS A 35 12.93 -37.58 5.03
CA LYS A 35 13.02 -36.97 3.69
C LYS A 35 14.01 -35.81 3.65
N ILE A 36 14.16 -35.10 4.75
CA ILE A 36 15.09 -33.98 4.88
C ILE A 36 15.54 -33.80 6.33
N SER A 37 16.86 -33.80 6.53
CA SER A 37 17.49 -33.42 7.79
C SER A 37 17.67 -31.90 7.90
N GLN A 38 17.82 -31.40 9.13
CA GLN A 38 18.14 -29.99 9.37
C GLN A 38 19.44 -29.56 8.65
N GLN A 39 20.45 -30.44 8.60
CA GLN A 39 21.70 -30.13 7.89
C GLN A 39 21.48 -30.02 6.37
N GLN A 40 20.68 -30.91 5.77
CA GLN A 40 20.34 -30.79 4.35
C GLN A 40 19.56 -29.52 4.07
N LEU A 41 18.62 -29.14 4.93
CA LEU A 41 17.89 -27.89 4.80
C LEU A 41 18.82 -26.68 4.94
N LYS A 42 19.77 -26.72 5.88
CA LYS A 42 20.78 -25.67 6.04
C LYS A 42 21.65 -25.53 4.79
N ASN A 43 22.13 -26.64 4.23
CA ASN A 43 22.88 -26.62 2.97
C ASN A 43 22.05 -26.02 1.82
N ILE A 44 20.74 -26.33 1.73
CA ILE A 44 19.85 -25.72 0.74
C ILE A 44 19.79 -24.20 0.94
N LEU A 45 19.68 -23.72 2.18
CA LEU A 45 19.67 -22.28 2.47
C LEU A 45 20.99 -21.62 2.05
N ASP A 46 22.12 -22.25 2.37
CA ASP A 46 23.45 -21.73 2.01
C ASP A 46 23.61 -21.67 0.47
N GLU A 47 23.14 -22.67 -0.27
CA GLU A 47 23.13 -22.66 -1.75
C GLU A 47 22.24 -21.54 -2.32
N ILE A 48 21.09 -21.28 -1.69
CA ILE A 48 20.18 -20.20 -2.10
C ILE A 48 20.82 -18.83 -1.85
N GLU A 49 21.42 -18.65 -0.67
CA GLU A 49 22.14 -17.44 -0.26
C GLU A 49 23.22 -17.13 -1.29
N GLU A 50 24.13 -18.07 -1.52
CA GLU A 50 25.22 -17.91 -2.50
C GLU A 50 24.68 -17.56 -3.90
N THR A 51 23.65 -18.28 -4.36
CA THR A 51 23.09 -18.09 -5.70
C THR A 51 22.48 -16.70 -5.87
N LEU A 52 21.62 -16.29 -4.92
CA LEU A 52 20.90 -15.02 -5.01
C LEU A 52 21.86 -13.84 -4.82
N GLU A 53 22.74 -13.89 -3.83
CA GLU A 53 23.67 -12.79 -3.53
C GLU A 53 24.72 -12.60 -4.63
N THR A 54 25.19 -13.70 -5.24
CA THR A 54 26.10 -13.62 -6.39
C THR A 54 25.45 -12.94 -7.59
N GLN A 55 24.18 -13.24 -7.87
CA GLN A 55 23.48 -12.72 -9.05
C GLN A 55 22.95 -11.30 -8.84
N LEU A 56 22.58 -10.94 -7.61
CA LEU A 56 22.14 -9.60 -7.25
C LEU A 56 23.31 -8.68 -6.88
N ASN A 57 24.50 -9.24 -6.62
CA ASN A 57 25.69 -8.54 -6.15
C ASN A 57 25.43 -7.72 -4.87
N MET A 58 24.70 -8.31 -3.93
CA MET A 58 24.39 -7.72 -2.64
C MET A 58 23.93 -8.79 -1.67
N ASN A 59 24.15 -8.55 -0.38
CA ASN A 59 23.58 -9.39 0.66
C ASN A 59 22.09 -9.07 0.81
N ILE A 60 21.26 -10.12 0.78
CA ILE A 60 19.79 -10.00 0.84
C ILE A 60 19.18 -10.75 2.04
N PHE A 61 19.83 -11.80 2.54
CA PHE A 61 19.38 -12.47 3.75
C PHE A 61 20.50 -13.27 4.40
N ASP A 62 20.43 -13.45 5.73
CA ASP A 62 21.33 -14.35 6.45
C ASP A 62 20.54 -15.37 7.29
N TYR A 63 21.18 -16.52 7.54
CA TYR A 63 20.73 -17.46 8.57
C TYR A 63 21.10 -16.96 9.99
N SER A 64 20.11 -16.82 10.87
CA SER A 64 20.29 -16.33 12.25
C SER A 64 19.30 -17.01 13.19
N SER A 65 19.69 -17.32 14.43
CA SER A 65 18.79 -17.93 15.43
C SER A 65 17.56 -17.08 15.75
N ASN A 66 17.66 -15.76 15.53
CA ASN A 66 16.58 -14.80 15.74
C ASN A 66 15.79 -14.50 14.46
N GLY A 67 16.11 -15.17 13.35
CA GLY A 67 15.46 -15.00 12.08
C GLY A 67 14.02 -15.52 12.04
N LYS A 68 13.31 -15.13 10.98
CA LYS A 68 11.96 -15.58 10.62
C LYS A 68 12.00 -17.08 10.31
N PRO A 69 11.10 -17.90 10.88
CA PRO A 69 11.17 -19.35 10.73
C PRO A 69 10.71 -19.80 9.33
N ILE A 70 11.40 -20.81 8.80
CA ILE A 70 10.98 -21.62 7.66
C ILE A 70 10.46 -22.94 8.20
N ASP A 71 9.14 -23.10 8.20
CA ASP A 71 8.46 -24.30 8.67
C ASP A 71 8.13 -25.23 7.50
N ILE A 72 8.45 -26.52 7.63
CA ILE A 72 8.04 -27.59 6.71
C ILE A 72 6.92 -28.38 7.39
N LEU A 73 5.69 -28.24 6.89
CA LEU A 73 4.48 -28.75 7.52
C LEU A 73 3.82 -29.79 6.62
N TYR A 74 3.42 -30.94 7.16
CA TYR A 74 2.64 -31.91 6.38
C TYR A 74 1.14 -31.67 6.54
N VAL A 75 0.44 -31.59 5.40
CA VAL A 75 -1.02 -31.55 5.36
C VAL A 75 -1.49 -32.53 4.29
N PRO A 76 -2.42 -33.46 4.60
CA PRO A 76 -2.97 -34.36 3.58
C PRO A 76 -3.61 -33.58 2.43
N ASP A 77 -3.39 -34.02 1.18
CA ASP A 77 -3.84 -33.33 -0.04
C ASP A 77 -5.31 -32.93 -0.01
N SER A 78 -6.21 -33.81 0.45
CA SER A 78 -7.64 -33.53 0.54
C SER A 78 -7.99 -32.41 1.51
N LYS A 79 -7.24 -32.31 2.63
CA LYS A 79 -7.37 -31.21 3.60
C LYS A 79 -6.77 -29.93 3.03
N LEU A 80 -5.61 -30.02 2.39
CA LEU A 80 -4.91 -28.90 1.78
C LEU A 80 -5.76 -28.25 0.68
N GLN A 81 -6.34 -29.05 -0.23
CA GLN A 81 -7.27 -28.57 -1.27
C GLN A 81 -8.49 -27.87 -0.68
N ARG A 82 -9.10 -28.43 0.38
CA ARG A 82 -10.24 -27.82 1.06
C ARG A 82 -9.87 -26.48 1.70
N ASP A 83 -8.69 -26.40 2.31
CA ASP A 83 -8.22 -25.17 2.97
C ASP A 83 -7.86 -24.10 1.93
N ILE A 84 -7.26 -24.47 0.79
CA ILE A 84 -7.07 -23.59 -0.38
C ILE A 84 -8.42 -23.05 -0.87
N SER A 85 -9.41 -23.91 -1.08
CA SER A 85 -10.75 -23.49 -1.54
C SER A 85 -11.38 -22.45 -0.61
N LYS A 86 -11.33 -22.68 0.71
CA LYS A 86 -11.86 -21.72 1.69
C LYS A 86 -11.12 -20.38 1.64
N LYS A 87 -9.80 -20.39 1.43
CA LYS A 87 -9.02 -19.16 1.28
C LYS A 87 -9.37 -18.43 -0.02
N ILE A 88 -9.61 -19.14 -1.11
CA ILE A 88 -10.08 -18.57 -2.39
C ILE A 88 -11.46 -17.91 -2.21
N ASP A 89 -12.40 -18.58 -1.54
CA ASP A 89 -13.72 -17.99 -1.26
C ASP A 89 -13.61 -16.71 -0.42
N LYS A 90 -12.74 -16.74 0.60
CA LYS A 90 -12.43 -15.57 1.42
C LYS A 90 -11.79 -14.45 0.57
N LEU A 91 -10.85 -14.78 -0.31
CA LEU A 91 -10.21 -13.85 -1.24
C LEU A 91 -11.27 -13.18 -2.14
N ASN A 92 -12.16 -13.95 -2.74
CA ASN A 92 -13.23 -13.43 -3.60
C ASN A 92 -14.15 -12.48 -2.82
N SER A 93 -14.59 -12.86 -1.62
CA SER A 93 -15.42 -12.00 -0.77
C SER A 93 -14.72 -10.68 -0.38
N LYS A 94 -13.39 -10.68 -0.30
CA LYS A 94 -12.60 -9.47 -0.02
C LYS A 94 -12.43 -8.62 -1.26
N LYS A 95 -12.26 -9.22 -2.44
CA LYS A 95 -12.24 -8.49 -3.72
C LYS A 95 -13.56 -7.76 -3.96
N GLU A 96 -14.69 -8.41 -3.73
CA GLU A 96 -16.01 -7.77 -3.83
C GLU A 96 -16.14 -6.55 -2.90
N LYS A 97 -15.62 -6.66 -1.68
CA LYS A 97 -15.56 -5.52 -0.74
C LYS A 97 -14.63 -4.41 -1.26
N LEU A 98 -13.50 -4.77 -1.87
CA LEU A 98 -12.57 -3.82 -2.46
C LEU A 98 -13.22 -3.04 -3.61
N ASP A 99 -13.97 -3.74 -4.46
CA ASP A 99 -14.72 -3.13 -5.57
C ASP A 99 -15.79 -2.16 -5.04
N SER A 100 -16.53 -2.56 -4.00
CA SER A 100 -17.50 -1.66 -3.36
C SER A 100 -16.86 -0.38 -2.77
N LEU A 101 -15.60 -0.47 -2.31
CA LEU A 101 -14.86 0.70 -1.83
C LEU A 101 -14.41 1.59 -2.98
N ASN A 102 -14.04 1.03 -4.14
CA ASN A 102 -13.72 1.79 -5.34
C ASN A 102 -14.92 2.61 -5.83
N ASP A 103 -16.12 2.01 -5.81
CA ASP A 103 -17.37 2.70 -6.16
C ASP A 103 -17.69 3.83 -5.17
N PHE A 104 -17.50 3.55 -3.88
CA PHE A 104 -17.63 4.55 -2.83
C PHE A 104 -16.70 5.75 -3.06
N PHE A 105 -15.42 5.52 -3.37
CA PHE A 105 -14.46 6.60 -3.59
C PHE A 105 -14.80 7.44 -4.82
N SER A 106 -15.23 6.80 -5.91
CA SER A 106 -15.65 7.48 -7.14
C SER A 106 -16.85 8.40 -6.89
N THR A 107 -17.82 7.92 -6.12
CA THR A 107 -19.02 8.69 -5.76
C THR A 107 -18.70 9.83 -4.79
N GLN A 108 -17.93 9.55 -3.75
CA GLN A 108 -17.57 10.52 -2.72
C GLN A 108 -16.68 11.64 -3.24
N LYS A 109 -15.82 11.37 -4.22
CA LYS A 109 -15.02 12.40 -4.86
C LYS A 109 -15.91 13.49 -5.47
N VAL A 110 -16.96 13.10 -6.19
CA VAL A 110 -17.92 14.05 -6.79
C VAL A 110 -18.65 14.86 -5.71
N GLU A 111 -18.96 14.26 -4.56
CA GLU A 111 -19.58 14.96 -3.43
C GLU A 111 -18.63 15.97 -2.79
N ILE A 112 -17.37 15.58 -2.57
CA ILE A 112 -16.32 16.45 -2.04
C ILE A 112 -16.11 17.65 -2.96
N ASP A 113 -15.93 17.43 -4.27
CA ASP A 113 -15.72 18.50 -5.25
C ASP A 113 -16.88 19.52 -5.21
N LYS A 114 -18.13 19.05 -5.15
CA LYS A 114 -19.32 19.91 -5.02
C LYS A 114 -19.33 20.72 -3.72
N LEU A 115 -18.94 20.12 -2.60
CA LEU A 115 -18.89 20.79 -1.30
C LEU A 115 -17.77 21.83 -1.25
N GLU A 116 -16.61 21.54 -1.85
CA GLU A 116 -15.49 22.47 -1.98
C GLU A 116 -15.85 23.67 -2.86
N ASP A 117 -16.49 23.44 -4.00
CA ASP A 117 -16.98 24.50 -4.88
C ASP A 117 -18.01 25.39 -4.16
N SER A 118 -18.99 24.76 -3.51
CA SER A 118 -20.02 25.48 -2.73
C SER A 118 -19.41 26.32 -1.62
N TYR A 119 -18.47 25.76 -0.86
CA TYR A 119 -17.77 26.46 0.20
C TYR A 119 -16.96 27.64 -0.35
N THR A 120 -16.28 27.46 -1.48
CA THR A 120 -15.47 28.50 -2.14
C THR A 120 -16.35 29.65 -2.64
N VAL A 121 -17.45 29.34 -3.32
CA VAL A 121 -18.42 30.34 -3.80
C VAL A 121 -19.00 31.13 -2.63
N GLN A 122 -19.44 30.45 -1.57
CA GLN A 122 -19.99 31.11 -0.39
C GLN A 122 -18.96 31.99 0.32
N THR A 123 -17.72 31.53 0.42
CA THR A 123 -16.61 32.31 1.00
C THR A 123 -16.37 33.59 0.22
N ASN A 124 -16.31 33.49 -1.11
CA ASN A 124 -16.08 34.65 -1.98
C ASN A 124 -17.25 35.66 -1.90
N LEU A 125 -18.50 35.18 -1.87
CA LEU A 125 -19.67 36.05 -1.72
C LEU A 125 -19.70 36.73 -0.35
N LEU A 126 -19.40 35.99 0.72
CA LEU A 126 -19.38 36.52 2.08
C LEU A 126 -18.31 37.60 2.24
N ASN A 127 -17.09 37.34 1.75
CA ASN A 127 -16.00 38.31 1.75
C ASN A 127 -16.41 39.61 1.02
N LYS A 128 -17.03 39.51 -0.16
CA LYS A 128 -17.55 40.67 -0.89
C LYS A 128 -18.59 41.46 -0.08
N LYS A 129 -19.53 40.79 0.59
CA LYS A 129 -20.54 41.46 1.44
C LYS A 129 -19.91 42.18 2.62
N VAL A 130 -18.94 41.54 3.27
CA VAL A 130 -18.16 42.12 4.37
C VAL A 130 -17.39 43.36 3.90
N ASP A 131 -16.72 43.28 2.75
CA ASP A 131 -15.97 44.40 2.17
C ASP A 131 -16.88 45.58 1.81
N ILE A 132 -18.05 45.32 1.21
CA ILE A 132 -19.05 46.36 0.91
C ILE A 132 -19.49 47.07 2.17
N LEU A 133 -19.85 46.33 3.23
CA LEU A 133 -20.29 46.91 4.49
C LEU A 133 -19.17 47.69 5.19
N ASN A 134 -17.94 47.16 5.19
CA ASN A 134 -16.78 47.83 5.76
C ASN A 134 -16.46 49.13 5.04
N ASN A 135 -16.53 49.14 3.70
CA ASN A 135 -16.33 50.34 2.89
C ASN A 135 -17.42 51.38 3.16
N TYR A 136 -18.69 50.97 3.24
CA TYR A 136 -19.79 51.85 3.63
C TYR A 136 -19.53 52.52 4.99
N ILE A 137 -19.20 51.72 6.02
CA ILE A 137 -18.89 52.25 7.37
C ILE A 137 -17.71 53.23 7.32
N LYS A 138 -16.67 52.92 6.52
CA LYS A 138 -15.50 53.79 6.35
C LYS A 138 -15.87 55.13 5.73
N GLU A 139 -16.71 55.16 4.69
CA GLU A 139 -17.16 56.40 4.07
C GLU A 139 -18.03 57.23 5.02
N ILE A 140 -18.93 56.60 5.77
CA ILE A 140 -19.73 57.28 6.79
C ILE A 140 -18.84 57.87 7.89
N ASN A 141 -17.83 57.14 8.37
CA ASN A 141 -16.91 57.62 9.40
C ASN A 141 -16.04 58.82 8.95
N LYS A 142 -15.90 59.07 7.65
CA LYS A 142 -15.23 60.28 7.13
C LYS A 142 -16.11 61.53 7.28
N GLN A 143 -17.43 61.37 7.38
CA GLN A 143 -18.35 62.49 7.56
C GLN A 143 -18.25 62.99 9.01
N LYS A 144 -17.77 64.23 9.20
CA LYS A 144 -17.45 64.76 10.54
C LYS A 144 -18.66 64.94 11.46
N LYS A 145 -19.87 65.07 10.90
CA LYS A 145 -21.15 65.17 11.65
C LYS A 145 -22.27 64.56 10.81
N LEU A 146 -23.06 63.70 11.45
CA LEU A 146 -24.34 63.18 10.96
C LEU A 146 -25.46 63.79 11.79
N ASP A 147 -26.60 64.07 11.17
CA ASP A 147 -27.80 64.40 11.95
C ASP A 147 -28.40 63.15 12.63
N LYS A 148 -29.33 63.36 13.57
CA LYS A 148 -29.93 62.27 14.35
C LYS A 148 -30.71 61.27 13.49
N ASN A 149 -31.38 61.74 12.44
CA ASN A 149 -32.16 60.89 11.54
C ASN A 149 -31.25 60.07 10.63
N GLU A 150 -30.19 60.69 10.09
CA GLU A 150 -29.14 60.01 9.32
C GLU A 150 -28.43 58.95 10.15
N TYR A 151 -28.05 59.28 11.38
CA TYR A 151 -27.42 58.33 12.30
C TYR A 151 -28.30 57.09 12.53
N ASN A 152 -29.58 57.28 12.83
CA ASN A 152 -30.51 56.17 13.05
C ASN A 152 -30.65 55.29 11.79
N ARG A 153 -30.73 55.90 10.60
CA ARG A 153 -30.79 55.17 9.31
C ARG A 153 -29.53 54.34 9.06
N VAL A 154 -28.35 54.91 9.33
CA VAL A 154 -27.06 54.20 9.21
C VAL A 154 -27.04 53.01 10.17
N GLN A 155 -27.42 53.19 11.43
CA GLN A 155 -27.44 52.10 12.42
C GLN A 155 -28.37 50.95 11.99
N GLU A 156 -29.57 51.28 11.50
CA GLU A 156 -30.54 50.28 11.05
C GLU A 156 -30.02 49.52 9.82
N TYR A 157 -29.44 50.23 8.84
CA TYR A 157 -28.81 49.61 7.68
C TYR A 157 -27.68 48.65 8.08
N VAL A 158 -26.74 49.11 8.92
CA VAL A 158 -25.62 48.27 9.38
C VAL A 158 -26.10 47.04 10.14
N LYS A 159 -27.12 47.20 11.00
CA LYS A 159 -27.72 46.07 11.72
C LYS A 159 -28.34 45.05 10.77
N ASN A 160 -29.07 45.50 9.77
CA ASN A 160 -29.72 44.63 8.78
C ASN A 160 -28.68 43.89 7.93
N GLU A 161 -27.65 44.57 7.44
CA GLU A 161 -26.58 43.93 6.66
C GLU A 161 -25.75 42.94 7.49
N ARG A 162 -25.43 43.26 8.75
CA ARG A 162 -24.80 42.30 9.67
C ARG A 162 -25.64 41.05 9.86
N THR A 163 -26.95 41.21 10.03
CA THR A 163 -27.87 40.07 10.21
C THR A 163 -27.86 39.15 8.98
N LYS A 164 -27.84 39.72 7.76
CA LYS A 164 -27.73 38.93 6.52
C LYS A 164 -26.39 38.19 6.43
N ILE A 165 -25.27 38.88 6.75
CA ILE A 165 -23.93 38.28 6.79
C ILE A 165 -23.87 37.13 7.80
N ASP A 166 -24.47 37.29 8.98
CA ASP A 166 -24.51 36.26 10.02
C ASP A 166 -25.29 35.01 9.58
N ILE A 167 -26.37 35.18 8.82
CA ILE A 167 -27.14 34.07 8.23
C ILE A 167 -26.26 33.32 7.22
N ASP A 168 -25.63 34.03 6.29
CA ASP A 168 -24.76 33.42 5.28
C ASP A 168 -23.56 32.72 5.92
N LEU A 169 -22.97 33.30 6.96
CA LEU A 169 -21.86 32.73 7.72
C LEU A 169 -22.27 31.45 8.46
N LYS A 170 -23.52 31.35 8.93
CA LYS A 170 -24.06 30.11 9.50
C LYS A 170 -24.21 29.02 8.43
N GLU A 171 -24.71 29.35 7.24
CA GLU A 171 -24.82 28.40 6.13
C GLU A 171 -23.44 27.92 5.66
N GLN A 172 -22.48 28.83 5.48
CA GLN A 172 -21.09 28.49 5.14
C GLN A 172 -20.46 27.54 6.17
N LYS A 173 -20.70 27.77 7.46
CA LYS A 173 -20.23 26.87 8.53
C LYS A 173 -20.85 25.47 8.43
N LYS A 174 -22.12 25.35 8.01
CA LYS A 174 -22.75 24.04 7.78
C LYS A 174 -22.07 23.31 6.62
N VAL A 175 -21.83 23.99 5.49
CA VAL A 175 -21.12 23.40 4.34
C VAL A 175 -19.72 22.95 4.72
N LYS A 176 -18.96 23.79 5.45
CA LYS A 176 -17.62 23.43 5.95
C LYS A 176 -17.65 22.22 6.88
N SER A 177 -18.63 22.15 7.78
CA SER A 177 -18.81 21.02 8.70
C SER A 177 -19.12 19.73 7.93
N ASN A 178 -19.99 19.81 6.92
CA ASN A 178 -20.29 18.67 6.04
C ASN A 178 -19.05 18.23 5.27
N LEU A 179 -18.35 19.15 4.60
CA LEU A 179 -17.09 18.86 3.90
C LEU A 179 -16.08 18.15 4.81
N THR A 180 -15.90 18.65 6.04
CA THR A 180 -14.98 18.04 7.01
C THR A 180 -15.41 16.61 7.38
N LYS A 181 -16.71 16.37 7.60
CA LYS A 181 -17.23 15.03 7.89
C LYS A 181 -17.05 14.08 6.71
N THR A 182 -17.33 14.55 5.49
CA THR A 182 -17.18 13.81 4.24
C THR A 182 -15.72 13.42 4.02
N LEU A 183 -14.77 14.36 4.19
CA LEU A 183 -13.33 14.10 4.11
C LEU A 183 -12.87 13.09 5.18
N ASN A 184 -13.35 13.20 6.41
CA ASN A 184 -13.01 12.25 7.47
C ASN A 184 -13.53 10.84 7.16
N SER A 185 -14.76 10.73 6.65
CA SER A 185 -15.34 9.45 6.22
C SER A 185 -14.55 8.83 5.06
N TYR A 186 -14.19 9.66 4.07
CA TYR A 186 -13.34 9.25 2.96
C TYR A 186 -12.01 8.69 3.45
N ASN A 187 -11.30 9.42 4.31
CA ASN A 187 -10.01 9.00 4.87
C ASN A 187 -10.12 7.70 5.69
N GLN A 188 -11.17 7.52 6.49
CA GLN A 188 -11.43 6.26 7.20
C GLN A 188 -11.60 5.07 6.24
N LYS A 189 -12.28 5.29 5.12
CA LYS A 189 -12.44 4.27 4.08
C LYS A 189 -11.15 3.99 3.34
N VAL A 190 -10.27 4.97 3.15
CA VAL A 190 -8.92 4.76 2.63
C VAL A 190 -8.11 3.84 3.55
N PHE A 191 -8.16 4.03 4.88
CA PHE A 191 -7.51 3.10 5.82
C PHE A 191 -8.09 1.68 5.71
N SER A 192 -9.42 1.56 5.54
CA SER A 192 -10.07 0.26 5.36
C SER A 192 -9.65 -0.41 4.05
N TYR A 193 -9.53 0.35 2.96
CA TYR A 193 -9.03 -0.13 1.67
C TYR A 193 -7.60 -0.65 1.78
N ASN A 194 -6.72 0.11 2.44
CA ASN A 194 -5.32 -0.28 2.61
C ASN A 194 -5.17 -1.52 3.49
N ASN A 195 -5.97 -1.64 4.56
CA ASN A 195 -6.03 -2.86 5.38
C ASN A 195 -6.52 -4.05 4.56
N LEU A 196 -7.61 -3.88 3.79
CA LEU A 196 -8.18 -4.93 2.96
C LEU A 196 -7.20 -5.40 1.88
N THR A 197 -6.45 -4.47 1.28
CA THR A 197 -5.41 -4.79 0.29
C THR A 197 -4.29 -5.59 0.94
N ARG A 198 -3.82 -5.21 2.13
CA ARG A 198 -2.84 -6.00 2.90
C ARG A 198 -3.33 -7.42 3.17
N GLU A 199 -4.57 -7.56 3.63
CA GLU A 199 -5.18 -8.87 3.91
C GLU A 199 -5.37 -9.71 2.63
N ILE A 200 -5.67 -9.08 1.50
CA ILE A 200 -5.73 -9.74 0.19
C ILE A 200 -4.34 -10.26 -0.19
N ASN A 201 -3.30 -9.41 -0.09
CA ASN A 201 -1.93 -9.82 -0.44
C ASN A 201 -1.48 -10.99 0.43
N THR A 202 -1.71 -10.96 1.74
CA THR A 202 -1.41 -12.09 2.64
C THR A 202 -2.14 -13.37 2.20
N LEU A 203 -3.44 -13.28 1.88
CA LEU A 203 -4.19 -14.45 1.43
C LEU A 203 -3.67 -15.01 0.09
N VAL A 204 -3.23 -14.15 -0.81
CA VAL A 204 -2.63 -14.55 -2.09
C VAL A 204 -1.34 -15.32 -1.84
N SER A 205 -0.41 -14.77 -1.05
CA SER A 205 0.84 -15.46 -0.69
C SER A 205 0.60 -16.79 0.02
N GLU A 206 -0.37 -16.85 0.94
CA GLU A 206 -0.75 -18.11 1.61
C GLU A 206 -1.29 -19.15 0.62
N ILE A 207 -2.18 -18.76 -0.30
CA ILE A 207 -2.72 -19.65 -1.33
C ILE A 207 -1.59 -20.14 -2.25
N GLU A 208 -0.66 -19.26 -2.62
CA GLU A 208 0.47 -19.59 -3.49
C GLU A 208 1.41 -20.60 -2.85
N SER A 209 1.87 -20.37 -1.61
CA SER A 209 2.68 -21.34 -0.88
C SER A 209 2.00 -22.72 -0.80
N MET A 210 0.68 -22.73 -0.51
CA MET A 210 -0.10 -23.96 -0.47
C MET A 210 -0.26 -24.63 -1.84
N THR A 211 -0.37 -23.86 -2.92
CA THR A 211 -0.60 -24.38 -4.29
C THR A 211 0.69 -24.80 -5.01
N ARG A 212 1.82 -24.10 -4.82
CA ARG A 212 3.14 -24.52 -5.33
C ARG A 212 3.57 -25.89 -4.81
N SER A 213 3.03 -26.24 -3.66
CA SER A 213 3.23 -27.51 -2.98
C SER A 213 2.36 -28.65 -3.57
N VAL A 214 1.31 -28.36 -4.34
CA VAL A 214 0.27 -29.33 -4.79
C VAL A 214 0.31 -29.57 -6.30
N LYS A 215 0.31 -30.86 -6.71
CA LYS A 215 0.42 -31.28 -8.13
C LYS A 215 -0.89 -31.16 -8.94
N VAL A 216 -2.05 -31.06 -8.28
CA VAL A 216 -3.38 -31.17 -8.91
C VAL A 216 -4.30 -30.03 -8.46
N ILE A 217 -4.06 -28.83 -8.95
CA ILE A 217 -5.14 -27.84 -9.06
C ILE A 217 -5.13 -27.33 -10.50
N ASN A 218 -6.06 -27.87 -11.28
CA ASN A 218 -6.30 -27.55 -12.67
C ASN A 218 -6.33 -26.03 -12.91
N GLY A 219 -5.25 -25.48 -13.49
CA GLY A 219 -5.30 -24.33 -14.38
C GLY A 219 -5.90 -23.03 -13.82
N ARG A 220 -5.76 -22.73 -12.53
CA ARG A 220 -6.09 -21.39 -12.00
C ARG A 220 -4.81 -20.66 -11.58
N THR A 221 -4.32 -19.83 -12.49
CA THR A 221 -3.27 -18.83 -12.24
C THR A 221 -3.83 -17.77 -11.28
N PHE A 222 -3.25 -17.64 -10.09
CA PHE A 222 -3.56 -16.57 -9.15
C PHE A 222 -2.47 -15.50 -9.18
N GLY A 223 -2.14 -14.95 -10.36
CA GLY A 223 -1.35 -13.72 -10.43
C GLY A 223 -2.21 -12.54 -10.00
N LEU A 224 -2.04 -12.02 -8.79
CA LEU A 224 -2.60 -10.73 -8.39
C LEU A 224 -1.48 -9.73 -8.21
N GLN A 225 -1.50 -8.71 -9.06
CA GLN A 225 -0.64 -7.55 -8.99
C GLN A 225 -0.92 -6.77 -7.69
N GLU A 226 0.12 -6.55 -6.89
CA GLU A 226 0.11 -5.81 -5.62
C GLU A 226 -0.26 -4.33 -5.83
N THR A 227 -1.53 -4.03 -6.10
CA THR A 227 -1.97 -2.67 -6.35
C THR A 227 -2.57 -2.08 -5.07
N THR A 228 -1.79 -1.24 -4.39
CA THR A 228 -2.27 -0.38 -3.30
C THR A 228 -2.70 0.98 -3.84
N LEU A 229 -3.82 1.52 -3.34
CA LEU A 229 -4.21 2.90 -3.63
C LEU A 229 -3.30 3.86 -2.86
N LYS A 230 -2.51 4.62 -3.62
CA LYS A 230 -1.48 5.52 -3.09
C LYS A 230 -2.02 6.85 -2.58
N THR A 231 -3.34 7.09 -2.56
CA THR A 231 -3.89 8.46 -2.48
C THR A 231 -4.62 8.71 -1.16
N ILE A 232 -4.12 9.65 -0.35
CA ILE A 232 -4.72 10.10 0.92
C ILE A 232 -4.91 11.61 0.88
N TYR A 233 -6.01 12.15 1.42
CA TYR A 233 -6.20 13.60 1.58
C TYR A 233 -5.68 14.06 2.94
N LYS A 234 -4.69 14.96 2.93
CA LYS A 234 -4.16 15.64 4.12
C LYS A 234 -4.25 17.15 3.91
N ASP A 235 -4.84 17.86 4.86
CA ASP A 235 -5.02 19.32 4.81
C ASP A 235 -5.71 19.84 3.54
N GLY A 236 -6.66 19.09 2.99
CA GLY A 236 -7.39 19.44 1.77
C GLY A 236 -6.59 19.24 0.47
N LYS A 237 -5.47 18.51 0.50
CA LYS A 237 -4.67 18.18 -0.68
C LYS A 237 -4.46 16.67 -0.81
N MET A 238 -4.48 16.19 -2.05
CA MET A 238 -4.11 14.82 -2.40
C MET A 238 -2.61 14.62 -2.14
N THR A 239 -2.28 13.66 -1.29
CA THR A 239 -0.91 13.26 -0.97
C THR A 239 -0.72 11.79 -1.33
N GLN A 240 0.37 11.49 -2.03
CA GLN A 240 0.76 10.13 -2.35
C GLN A 240 1.74 9.60 -1.30
N GLU A 241 1.31 8.66 -0.46
CA GLU A 241 2.25 7.92 0.39
C GLU A 241 2.69 6.64 -0.33
N LYS A 242 4.00 6.45 -0.42
CA LYS A 242 4.64 5.38 -1.18
C LYS A 242 4.94 4.19 -0.26
N SER A 243 4.58 3.02 -0.78
CA SER A 243 5.04 1.67 -0.42
C SER A 243 4.46 1.02 0.84
N VAL A 244 3.75 -0.09 0.63
CA VAL A 244 3.52 -1.11 1.65
C VAL A 244 4.63 -2.14 1.47
N LYS A 245 5.50 -2.27 2.47
CA LYS A 245 6.28 -3.49 2.66
C LYS A 245 5.30 -4.62 2.98
N THR A 246 5.26 -5.65 2.16
CA THR A 246 4.68 -6.95 2.53
C THR A 246 5.50 -7.51 3.68
N ASN A 247 5.01 -7.36 4.91
CA ASN A 247 5.71 -7.88 6.09
C ASN A 247 5.32 -9.35 6.24
N MET A 248 6.09 -10.25 5.65
CA MET A 248 6.01 -11.69 5.92
C MET A 248 6.77 -12.00 7.20
N ASP A 249 6.13 -12.63 8.18
CA ASP A 249 6.75 -12.93 9.50
C ASP A 249 7.32 -14.36 9.59
N LYS A 250 6.96 -15.25 8.65
CA LYS A 250 7.43 -16.63 8.53
C LYS A 250 7.24 -17.15 7.10
N ILE A 251 7.95 -18.24 6.78
CA ILE A 251 7.76 -19.02 5.55
C ILE A 251 7.20 -20.39 5.96
N GLU A 252 6.14 -20.84 5.30
CA GLU A 252 5.57 -22.17 5.50
C GLU A 252 5.59 -22.94 4.17
N ILE A 253 6.00 -24.21 4.23
CA ILE A 253 6.09 -25.10 3.07
C ILE A 253 5.29 -26.35 3.37
N TYR A 254 4.28 -26.61 2.54
CA TYR A 254 3.27 -27.64 2.80
C TYR A 254 3.59 -28.99 2.15
N SER A 255 4.27 -28.99 1.00
CA SER A 255 4.77 -30.20 0.35
C SER A 255 5.78 -29.93 -0.75
N PHE A 256 6.60 -30.96 -1.04
CA PHE A 256 7.57 -30.98 -2.11
C PHE A 256 7.82 -32.44 -2.54
N ASP A 257 8.05 -32.65 -3.84
CA ASP A 257 8.33 -33.96 -4.44
C ASP A 257 9.84 -34.29 -4.43
N SER A 258 10.70 -33.27 -4.34
CA SER A 258 12.15 -33.42 -4.36
C SER A 258 12.88 -32.28 -3.65
N LEU A 259 14.15 -32.51 -3.26
CA LEU A 259 15.00 -31.47 -2.68
C LEU A 259 15.23 -30.30 -3.67
N SER A 260 15.30 -30.58 -4.97
CA SER A 260 15.40 -29.52 -5.99
C SER A 260 14.16 -28.65 -6.01
N GLN A 261 12.97 -29.24 -5.92
CA GLN A 261 11.72 -28.48 -5.81
C GLN A 261 11.67 -27.66 -4.51
N LEU A 262 12.03 -28.26 -3.38
CA LEU A 262 12.07 -27.56 -2.10
C LEU A 262 13.00 -26.34 -2.16
N LYS A 263 14.19 -26.49 -2.76
CA LYS A 263 15.14 -25.39 -2.95
C LYS A 263 14.55 -24.23 -3.75
N VAL A 264 13.87 -24.53 -4.87
CA VAL A 264 13.22 -23.49 -5.69
C VAL A 264 12.08 -22.80 -4.94
N ILE A 265 11.26 -23.56 -4.21
CA ILE A 265 10.19 -23.00 -3.37
C ILE A 265 10.78 -22.06 -2.34
N ILE A 266 11.79 -22.48 -1.56
CA ILE A 266 12.41 -21.63 -0.54
C ILE A 266 12.99 -20.36 -1.16
N ALA A 267 13.70 -20.46 -2.28
CA ALA A 267 14.30 -19.29 -2.93
C ALA A 267 13.24 -18.28 -3.39
N HIS A 268 12.10 -18.77 -3.89
CA HIS A 268 10.97 -17.94 -4.27
C HIS A 268 10.36 -17.22 -3.06
N GLU A 269 10.10 -17.94 -1.97
CA GLU A 269 9.54 -17.35 -0.73
C GLU A 269 10.50 -16.34 -0.08
N ILE A 270 11.82 -16.56 -0.15
CA ILE A 270 12.84 -15.62 0.32
C ILE A 270 12.83 -14.33 -0.52
N MET A 271 12.69 -14.44 -1.84
CA MET A 271 12.59 -13.25 -2.70
C MET A 271 11.34 -12.42 -2.38
N HIS A 272 10.21 -13.05 -2.05
CA HIS A 272 9.06 -12.34 -1.49
C HIS A 272 9.35 -11.71 -0.12
N LEU A 273 10.04 -12.42 0.76
CA LEU A 273 10.40 -11.94 2.10
C LEU A 273 11.21 -10.64 2.05
N VAL A 274 12.13 -10.53 1.09
CA VAL A 274 12.96 -9.32 0.91
C VAL A 274 12.22 -8.22 0.15
N GLY A 275 11.03 -8.49 -0.40
CA GLY A 275 10.09 -7.53 -0.98
C GLY A 275 10.01 -7.53 -2.51
N VAL A 276 10.36 -8.62 -3.18
CA VAL A 276 10.24 -8.75 -4.63
C VAL A 276 8.84 -9.27 -5.00
N PRO A 277 8.11 -8.58 -5.90
CA PRO A 277 6.80 -9.01 -6.36
C PRO A 277 6.91 -10.05 -7.49
N HIS A 278 5.78 -10.68 -7.81
CA HIS A 278 5.65 -11.57 -8.96
C HIS A 278 5.94 -10.90 -10.30
N ILE A 279 6.47 -11.70 -11.23
CA ILE A 279 6.56 -11.34 -12.65
C ILE A 279 6.06 -12.49 -13.53
N GLU A 280 5.28 -12.19 -14.55
CA GLU A 280 4.70 -13.20 -15.45
C GLU A 280 5.67 -13.58 -16.59
N VAL A 281 6.91 -13.88 -16.23
CA VAL A 281 7.99 -14.20 -17.19
C VAL A 281 8.29 -15.69 -17.14
N ASN A 282 8.31 -16.34 -18.29
CA ASN A 282 8.65 -17.76 -18.38
C ASN A 282 10.10 -17.99 -17.93
N GLY A 283 10.29 -18.89 -16.97
CA GLY A 283 11.55 -19.24 -16.33
C GLY A 283 12.01 -18.34 -15.20
N ALA A 284 11.36 -17.21 -14.97
CA ALA A 284 11.67 -16.34 -13.83
C ALA A 284 11.42 -17.05 -12.51
N LEU A 285 12.33 -16.94 -11.54
CA LEU A 285 12.13 -17.45 -10.19
C LEU A 285 10.86 -16.87 -9.57
N MET A 286 10.56 -15.59 -9.83
CA MET A 286 9.37 -14.89 -9.35
C MET A 286 8.14 -15.10 -10.23
N ASN A 287 8.11 -16.14 -11.08
CA ASN A 287 6.89 -16.55 -11.76
C ASN A 287 5.91 -17.17 -10.76
N PRO A 288 4.62 -16.77 -10.72
CA PRO A 288 3.60 -17.32 -9.80
C PRO A 288 3.40 -18.84 -9.96
N LEU A 289 3.77 -19.41 -11.11
CA LEU A 289 3.73 -20.85 -11.35
C LEU A 289 5.12 -21.45 -11.25
N LEU A 290 5.25 -22.55 -10.50
CA LEU A 290 6.45 -23.38 -10.52
C LEU A 290 6.58 -24.06 -11.90
N GLN A 291 7.76 -23.94 -12.51
CA GLN A 291 8.05 -24.42 -13.86
C GLN A 291 9.23 -25.40 -13.85
N ASN A 292 9.18 -26.39 -14.75
CA ASN A 292 10.15 -27.49 -14.77
C ASN A 292 11.61 -27.04 -15.00
N ASN A 293 11.82 -25.95 -15.74
CA ASN A 293 13.16 -25.42 -15.99
C ASN A 293 13.84 -24.90 -14.72
N GLN A 294 13.07 -24.39 -13.75
CA GLN A 294 13.60 -23.91 -12.47
C GLN A 294 14.15 -25.06 -11.61
N LEU A 295 13.57 -26.27 -11.75
CA LEU A 295 13.97 -27.46 -10.97
C LEU A 295 15.37 -27.99 -11.35
N ASN A 296 15.82 -27.71 -12.57
CA ASN A 296 17.11 -28.19 -13.06
C ASN A 296 18.28 -27.34 -12.54
N LYS A 297 18.07 -26.02 -12.44
CA LYS A 297 19.07 -25.07 -11.96
C LYS A 297 18.38 -23.86 -11.35
N LEU A 298 18.67 -23.59 -10.09
CA LEU A 298 18.26 -22.34 -9.44
C LEU A 298 19.08 -21.19 -10.03
N ALA A 299 18.39 -20.21 -10.61
CA ALA A 299 18.97 -18.94 -11.06
C ALA A 299 17.85 -17.89 -11.22
N LEU A 300 18.20 -16.63 -11.02
CA LEU A 300 17.40 -15.48 -11.39
C LEU A 300 17.52 -15.23 -12.89
N THR A 301 16.40 -14.91 -13.54
CA THR A 301 16.44 -14.37 -14.89
C THR A 301 16.80 -12.88 -14.86
N LYS A 302 17.02 -12.31 -16.05
CA LYS A 302 17.25 -10.87 -16.18
C LYS A 302 16.06 -10.07 -15.61
N GLU A 303 14.86 -10.57 -15.85
CA GLU A 303 13.61 -9.94 -15.40
C GLU A 303 13.43 -10.03 -13.88
N ASP A 304 13.87 -11.12 -13.23
CA ASP A 304 13.91 -11.19 -11.77
C ASP A 304 14.84 -10.10 -11.18
N ILE A 305 16.03 -9.94 -11.76
CA ILE A 305 17.03 -8.95 -11.33
C ILE A 305 16.52 -7.52 -11.55
N GLU A 306 15.87 -7.26 -12.69
CA GLU A 306 15.25 -5.97 -12.98
C GLU A 306 14.07 -5.69 -12.03
N SER A 307 13.23 -6.70 -11.76
CA SER A 307 12.13 -6.58 -10.79
C SER A 307 12.67 -6.22 -9.41
N PHE A 308 13.70 -6.91 -8.95
CA PHE A 308 14.38 -6.63 -7.69
C PHE A 308 14.87 -5.17 -7.64
N LYS A 309 15.61 -4.71 -8.65
CA LYS A 309 16.16 -3.34 -8.73
C LYS A 309 15.10 -2.25 -8.81
N ASN A 310 13.91 -2.55 -9.33
CA ASN A 310 12.82 -1.57 -9.39
C ASN A 310 12.14 -1.36 -8.04
N ASN A 311 12.30 -2.30 -7.11
CA ASN A 311 11.71 -2.26 -5.79
C ASN A 311 12.67 -1.72 -4.71
N PHE A 312 13.97 -1.59 -5.01
CA PHE A 312 15.01 -1.11 -4.10
C PHE A 312 15.93 -0.09 -4.75
#